data_AF-A0A9P7X0S5-F1
#
_entry.id   AF-A0A9P7X0S5-F1
#
_cell.length_a   1.000
_cell.length_b   1.000
_cell.length_c   1.000
_cell.angle_alpha   90.00
_cell.angle_beta   90.00
_cell.angle_gamma   90.00
#
_symmetry.space_group_name_H-M   'P 1'
#
loop_
_entity.id
_entity.type
_entity.pdbx_description
1 polymer ?
#
loop_
_entity_poly.entity_id
_entity_poly.type
_entity_poly.pdbx_seq_one_letter_code
_entity_poly.pdbx_strand_id
1 'polypeptide(L)'
;MNRMSLEIPFTSKPIRLHHLSVQACSIPWDSCLFSELKTLELHRLEKKGPSLDQFIDFLHASPDLVRLTLREWNLQGTIVTNYSDIITLQSLETFEMSDITCHVAEHLLAILRIPVCTRFRLINDNHSDCKLFSLSMEHLFPTLRAIMASCGDTEVTLHKLGLTVTSCKRRKRILIIKLSTGAAPPDWQTVMSERLRNLLGSTTAIPALHLQISTNIEEFLPTVSPLVGSSCTIEELILTQEGPDPTISDKLGGVLALLSKPREVDGVTRWPLPNLRSLIIQHDTWMEKEPLFNMVRNRYADHEPGHERPAKLQSLRIESGSKGSDKGFPPMMRSILGPRVVKYGSRKPTTRYYED
;
A
#
# COMPACT_ATOMS: atom_id res chain seq x y z
N MET A 1 2.08 43.91 43.24
CA MET A 1 1.83 42.47 42.98
C MET A 1 3.17 41.76 42.98
N ASN A 2 3.45 40.99 44.04
CA ASN A 2 4.73 40.29 44.20
C ASN A 2 4.69 38.97 43.43
N ARG A 3 5.58 38.81 42.43
CA ARG A 3 5.89 37.50 41.84
C ARG A 3 6.82 36.76 42.82
N MET A 4 6.27 35.80 43.56
CA MET A 4 7.09 34.79 44.23
C MET A 4 7.62 33.83 43.17
N SER A 5 8.91 33.94 42.85
CA SER A 5 9.64 32.92 42.11
C SER A 5 10.06 31.84 43.11
N LEU A 6 9.38 30.70 43.07
CA LEU A 6 9.76 29.51 43.83
C LEU A 6 10.90 28.81 43.08
N GLU A 7 12.14 29.12 43.45
CA GLU A 7 13.32 28.36 43.03
C GLU A 7 13.35 27.06 43.85
N ILE A 8 12.78 25.99 43.29
CA ILE A 8 12.96 24.64 43.83
C ILE A 8 14.29 24.12 43.28
N PRO A 9 15.29 23.81 44.11
CA PRO A 9 16.54 23.22 43.65
C PRO A 9 16.28 21.78 43.21
N PHE A 10 16.06 21.57 41.92
CA PHE A 10 15.98 20.23 41.33
C PHE A 10 17.40 19.63 41.24
N THR A 11 17.86 18.99 42.32
CA THR A 11 18.98 18.02 42.27
C THR A 11 18.51 16.62 41.83
N SER A 12 17.29 16.51 41.28
CA SER A 12 16.75 15.25 40.80
C SER A 12 17.39 14.90 39.46
N LYS A 13 17.96 13.68 39.40
CA LYS A 13 18.37 13.01 38.17
C LYS A 13 17.40 13.37 37.01
N PRO A 14 17.90 13.80 35.84
CA PRO A 14 17.03 14.24 34.75
C PRO A 14 16.01 13.15 34.44
N ILE A 15 14.73 13.52 34.40
CA ILE A 15 13.65 12.62 34.08
C ILE A 15 13.83 12.19 32.64
N ARG A 16 14.01 10.88 32.42
CA ARG A 16 14.18 10.29 31.09
C ARG A 16 12.84 9.82 30.58
N LEU A 17 12.23 10.63 29.73
CA LEU A 17 10.99 10.27 29.06
C LEU A 17 11.32 9.53 27.76
N HIS A 18 11.01 8.23 27.68
CA HIS A 18 11.24 7.43 26.47
C HIS A 18 10.00 7.25 25.61
N HIS A 19 8.81 7.37 26.21
CA HIS A 19 7.54 7.16 25.53
C HIS A 19 6.59 8.30 25.87
N LEU A 20 6.04 8.94 24.83
CA LEU A 20 5.10 10.03 24.95
C LEU A 20 3.93 9.79 24.01
N SER A 21 2.73 9.66 24.57
CA SER A 21 1.48 9.59 23.83
C SER A 21 0.61 10.77 24.24
N VAL A 22 0.23 11.59 23.26
CA VAL A 22 -0.50 12.84 23.43
C VAL A 22 -1.78 12.74 22.62
N GLN A 23 -2.92 12.85 23.29
CA GLN A 23 -4.22 12.81 22.64
C GLN A 23 -5.04 14.04 23.05
N ALA A 24 -5.40 14.87 22.07
CA ALA A 24 -6.25 16.05 22.26
C ALA A 24 -5.81 17.03 23.38
N CYS A 25 -4.53 17.04 23.76
CA CYS A 25 -3.97 17.92 24.78
C CYS A 25 -2.81 18.75 24.24
N SER A 26 -2.56 19.88 24.90
CA SER A 26 -1.44 20.77 24.61
C SER A 26 -0.36 20.56 25.67
N ILE A 27 0.88 20.40 25.23
CA ILE A 27 2.06 20.31 26.07
C ILE A 27 3.08 21.35 25.60
N PRO A 28 4.00 21.80 26.47
CA PRO A 28 5.13 22.61 26.04
C PRO A 28 6.07 21.78 25.16
N TRP A 29 6.11 22.08 23.86
CA TRP A 29 6.91 21.38 22.84
C TRP A 29 8.37 21.84 22.79
N ASP A 30 8.67 22.99 23.39
CA ASP A 30 9.97 23.63 23.50
C ASP A 30 10.88 23.03 24.60
N SER A 31 10.57 21.83 25.05
CA SER A 31 11.23 21.22 26.20
C SER A 31 12.36 20.27 25.81
N CYS A 32 13.53 20.41 26.46
CA CYS A 32 14.64 19.47 26.35
C CYS A 32 14.32 18.05 26.90
N LEU A 33 13.15 17.90 27.54
CA LEU A 33 12.64 16.64 28.09
C LEU A 33 12.46 15.53 27.03
N PHE A 34 12.42 15.88 25.75
CA PHE A 34 12.19 14.92 24.66
C PHE A 34 13.48 14.38 24.02
N SER A 35 14.65 14.83 24.47
CA SER A 35 15.94 14.47 23.84
C SER A 35 16.25 12.97 23.85
N GLU A 36 15.76 12.22 24.84
CA GLU A 36 15.91 10.77 24.93
C GLU A 36 14.64 9.99 24.50
N LEU A 37 13.71 10.64 23.79
CA LEU A 37 12.43 10.04 23.42
C LEU A 37 12.61 8.99 22.31
N LYS A 38 12.06 7.80 22.54
CA LYS A 38 12.08 6.68 21.60
C LYS A 38 10.75 6.47 20.89
N THR A 39 9.64 6.88 21.51
CA THR A 39 8.30 6.70 20.95
C THR A 39 7.49 7.96 21.12
N LEU A 40 6.98 8.47 20.01
CA LEU A 40 6.02 9.56 19.98
C LEU A 40 4.74 9.13 19.28
N GLU A 41 3.62 9.31 19.95
CA GLU A 41 2.29 9.07 19.40
C GLU A 41 1.41 10.30 19.59
N LEU A 42 1.03 10.94 18.49
CA LEU A 42 0.24 12.17 18.47
C LEU A 42 -1.12 11.89 17.84
N HIS A 43 -2.19 12.19 18.59
CA HIS A 43 -3.56 11.92 18.17
C HIS A 43 -4.45 13.14 18.39
N ARG A 44 -5.30 13.47 17.41
CA ARG A 44 -6.36 14.50 17.55
C ARG A 44 -5.81 15.87 17.93
N LEU A 45 -4.88 16.38 17.14
CA LEU A 45 -4.11 17.59 17.47
C LEU A 45 -4.69 18.91 16.93
N GLU A 46 -5.89 18.89 16.37
CA GLU A 46 -6.52 19.99 15.59
C GLU A 46 -6.26 21.43 16.06
N LYS A 47 -6.37 21.72 17.37
CA LYS A 47 -6.22 23.09 17.91
C LYS A 47 -5.17 23.23 19.00
N LYS A 48 -4.53 22.14 19.39
CA LYS A 48 -3.69 22.06 20.59
C LYS A 48 -2.33 21.41 20.33
N GLY A 49 -2.08 20.98 19.08
CA GLY A 49 -0.81 20.43 18.66
C GLY A 49 0.32 21.47 18.56
N PRO A 50 1.56 21.00 18.35
CA PRO A 50 2.67 21.88 18.02
C PRO A 50 2.40 22.57 16.68
N SER A 51 2.99 23.75 16.48
CA SER A 51 3.17 24.25 15.12
C SER A 51 4.08 23.29 14.34
N LEU A 52 4.08 23.38 13.00
CA LEU A 52 4.98 22.58 12.18
C LEU A 52 6.44 22.84 12.55
N ASP A 53 6.82 24.10 12.79
CA ASP A 53 8.17 24.50 13.19
C ASP A 53 8.56 23.88 14.53
N GLN A 54 7.69 23.98 15.54
CA GLN A 54 7.92 23.37 16.85
C GLN A 54 8.08 21.85 16.75
N PHE A 55 7.33 21.22 15.85
CA PHE A 55 7.44 19.79 15.62
C PHE A 55 8.74 19.42 14.90
N ILE A 56 9.21 20.24 13.96
CA ILE A 56 10.51 20.09 13.31
C ILE A 56 11.64 20.22 14.33
N ASP A 57 11.62 21.24 15.17
CA ASP A 57 12.58 21.44 16.26
C ASP A 57 12.59 20.24 17.21
N PHE A 58 11.40 19.73 17.54
CA PHE A 58 11.25 18.52 18.34
C PHE A 58 11.91 17.29 17.67
N LEU A 59 11.76 17.11 16.36
CA LEU A 59 12.37 16.00 15.64
C LEU A 59 13.90 16.13 15.60
N HIS A 60 14.44 17.35 15.47
CA HIS A 60 15.87 17.62 15.61
C HIS A 60 16.39 17.28 17.01
N ALA A 61 15.61 17.57 18.04
CA ALA A 61 15.97 17.27 19.42
C ALA A 61 15.92 15.76 19.73
N SER A 62 15.23 14.95 18.92
CA SER A 62 14.94 13.53 19.20
C SER A 62 15.52 12.57 18.15
N PRO A 63 16.85 12.53 17.93
CA PRO A 63 17.47 11.72 16.87
C PRO A 63 17.33 10.20 17.08
N ASP A 64 17.11 9.77 18.32
CA ASP A 64 16.98 8.36 18.73
C ASP A 64 15.53 7.83 18.64
N LEU A 65 14.63 8.59 18.00
CA LEU A 65 13.23 8.20 17.85
C LEU A 65 13.11 6.91 17.05
N VAL A 66 12.49 5.89 17.64
CA VAL A 66 12.27 4.55 17.05
C VAL A 66 10.89 4.43 16.42
N ARG A 67 9.88 5.07 17.04
CA ARG A 67 8.49 5.06 16.57
C ARG A 67 7.92 6.47 16.54
N LEU A 68 7.36 6.84 15.40
CA LEU A 68 6.62 8.08 15.19
C LEU A 68 5.24 7.75 14.61
N THR A 69 4.20 8.08 15.36
CA THR A 69 2.81 7.95 14.94
C THR A 69 2.13 9.31 14.99
N LEU A 70 1.61 9.77 13.87
CA LEU A 70 0.86 11.01 13.73
C LEU A 70 -0.55 10.67 13.23
N ARG A 71 -1.59 11.04 13.98
CA ARG A 71 -2.99 10.82 13.60
C ARG A 71 -3.85 12.05 13.82
N GLU A 72 -4.71 12.36 12.85
CA GLU A 72 -5.73 13.41 12.98
C GLU A 72 -5.09 14.76 13.36
N TRP A 73 -4.04 15.16 12.62
CA TRP A 73 -3.32 16.42 12.84
C TRP A 73 -3.69 17.42 11.77
N ASN A 74 -4.62 18.31 12.16
CA ASN A 74 -5.13 19.35 11.28
C ASN A 74 -4.53 20.70 11.67
N LEU A 75 -3.42 21.09 11.03
CA LEU A 75 -2.86 22.43 11.19
C LEU A 75 -3.62 23.41 10.29
N GLN A 76 -4.22 24.43 10.90
CA GLN A 76 -4.79 25.56 10.19
C GLN A 76 -3.76 26.68 10.13
N GLY A 77 -3.33 27.06 8.92
CA GLY A 77 -2.43 28.19 8.72
C GLY A 77 -1.67 28.13 7.41
N THR A 78 -1.25 29.30 6.93
CA THR A 78 -0.26 29.39 5.85
C THR A 78 1.09 28.89 6.36
N ILE A 79 1.54 27.79 5.78
CA ILE A 79 2.88 27.27 5.97
C ILE A 79 3.85 28.19 5.21
N VAL A 80 4.64 28.99 5.94
CA VAL A 80 5.74 29.78 5.36
C VAL A 80 6.98 28.88 5.37
N THR A 81 7.20 28.09 4.33
CA THR A 81 8.30 27.12 4.30
C THR A 81 9.47 27.60 3.46
N ASN A 82 10.53 28.02 4.14
CA ASN A 82 11.88 28.11 3.59
C ASN A 82 12.80 27.03 4.18
N TYR A 83 12.24 25.96 4.76
CA TYR A 83 13.05 24.91 5.34
C TYR A 83 13.73 24.08 4.25
N SER A 84 15.05 24.12 4.27
CA SER A 84 15.93 23.30 3.44
C SER A 84 16.62 22.20 4.25
N ASP A 85 16.40 22.17 5.56
CA ASP A 85 17.07 21.25 6.46
C ASP A 85 16.43 19.86 6.41
N ILE A 86 17.25 18.89 6.00
CA ILE A 86 16.88 17.49 5.93
C ILE A 86 17.05 16.88 7.32
N ILE A 87 15.99 16.26 7.85
CA ILE A 87 16.00 15.57 9.14
C ILE A 87 16.22 14.08 8.91
N THR A 88 17.33 13.55 9.40
CA THR A 88 17.61 12.11 9.30
C THR A 88 17.37 11.41 10.63
N LEU A 89 16.34 10.57 10.70
CA LEU A 89 15.99 9.78 11.88
C LEU A 89 16.59 8.37 11.72
N GLN A 90 17.84 8.22 12.16
CA GLN A 90 18.66 7.01 11.96
C GLN A 90 18.13 5.78 12.68
N SER A 91 17.32 5.96 13.72
CA SER A 91 16.77 4.88 14.56
C SER A 91 15.29 4.60 14.27
N LEU A 92 14.65 5.33 13.35
CA LEU A 92 13.21 5.25 13.16
C LEU A 92 12.79 3.99 12.40
N GLU A 93 12.32 2.99 13.15
CA GLU A 93 11.85 1.71 12.63
C GLU A 93 10.38 1.75 12.19
N THR A 94 9.56 2.55 12.87
CA THR A 94 8.12 2.66 12.60
C THR A 94 7.72 4.11 12.35
N PHE A 95 7.19 4.36 11.15
CA PHE A 95 6.64 5.65 10.76
C PHE A 95 5.19 5.47 10.33
N GLU A 96 4.26 6.10 11.05
CA GLU A 96 2.84 6.07 10.75
C GLU A 96 2.28 7.49 10.72
N MET A 97 1.56 7.80 9.65
CA MET A 97 0.89 9.07 9.43
C MET A 97 -0.52 8.78 8.92
N SER A 98 -1.56 9.18 9.66
CA SER A 98 -2.95 9.02 9.26
C SER A 98 -3.74 10.32 9.42
N ASP A 99 -4.56 10.67 8.41
CA ASP A 99 -5.50 11.80 8.50
C ASP A 99 -4.82 13.13 8.88
N ILE A 100 -3.68 13.39 8.24
CA ILE A 100 -2.91 14.64 8.38
C ILE A 100 -3.25 15.55 7.20
N THR A 101 -3.34 16.86 7.44
CA THR A 101 -3.59 17.82 6.36
C THR A 101 -2.47 17.74 5.31
N CYS A 102 -2.84 17.73 4.02
CA CYS A 102 -1.93 17.49 2.89
C CYS A 102 -0.60 18.23 3.01
N HIS A 103 -0.64 19.57 3.05
CA HIS A 103 0.53 20.45 3.13
C HIS A 103 1.52 20.10 4.26
N VAL A 104 1.04 19.63 5.42
CA VAL A 104 1.89 19.17 6.53
C VAL A 104 2.54 17.83 6.17
N ALA A 105 1.77 16.88 5.65
CA ALA A 105 2.29 15.60 5.20
C ALA A 105 3.34 15.79 4.09
N GLU A 106 3.10 16.66 3.10
CA GLU A 106 4.07 16.95 2.03
C GLU A 106 5.37 17.49 2.61
N HIS A 107 5.27 18.43 3.53
CA HIS A 107 6.43 19.07 4.11
C HIS A 107 7.26 18.08 4.94
N LEU A 108 6.61 17.33 5.83
CA LEU A 108 7.27 16.31 6.63
C LEU A 108 7.91 15.23 5.76
N LEU A 109 7.19 14.75 4.76
CA LEU A 109 7.73 13.75 3.84
C LEU A 109 8.92 14.33 3.06
N ALA A 110 8.91 15.59 2.64
CA ALA A 110 10.02 16.19 1.89
C ALA A 110 11.33 16.28 2.70
N ILE A 111 11.24 16.61 4.00
CA ILE A 111 12.41 16.83 4.86
C ILE A 111 12.90 15.55 5.56
N LEU A 112 12.03 14.57 5.80
CA LEU A 112 12.40 13.38 6.56
C LEU A 112 13.19 12.36 5.75
N ARG A 113 14.23 11.79 6.38
CA ARG A 113 14.99 10.62 5.90
C ARG A 113 14.96 9.56 6.98
N ILE A 114 14.47 8.39 6.64
CA ILE A 114 14.17 7.31 7.58
C ILE A 114 14.82 5.99 7.12
N PRO A 115 16.17 5.93 7.08
CA PRO A 115 16.90 4.88 6.37
C PRO A 115 16.70 3.46 6.91
N VAL A 116 16.34 3.31 8.19
CA VAL A 116 16.13 2.02 8.86
C VAL A 116 14.66 1.65 9.06
N CYS A 117 13.74 2.44 8.50
CA CYS A 117 12.31 2.19 8.64
C CYS A 117 11.98 0.78 8.15
N THR A 118 11.21 0.02 8.92
CA THR A 118 10.73 -1.33 8.57
C THR A 118 9.21 -1.39 8.43
N ARG A 119 8.51 -0.41 9.02
CA ARG A 119 7.07 -0.23 8.94
C ARG A 119 6.75 1.22 8.59
N PHE A 120 6.26 1.43 7.37
CA PHE A 120 5.87 2.73 6.85
C PHE A 120 4.37 2.73 6.57
N ARG A 121 3.62 3.67 7.12
CA ARG A 121 2.17 3.77 6.89
C ARG A 121 1.78 5.23 6.69
N LEU A 122 1.15 5.51 5.55
CA LEU A 122 0.66 6.82 5.17
C LEU A 122 -0.78 6.66 4.69
N ILE A 123 -1.74 7.19 5.44
CA ILE A 123 -3.18 7.09 5.16
C ILE A 123 -3.80 8.49 5.30
N ASN A 124 -4.79 8.82 4.49
CA ASN A 124 -5.50 10.09 4.62
C ASN A 124 -6.94 9.93 4.15
N ASP A 125 -7.79 9.50 5.06
CA ASP A 125 -9.17 9.15 4.73
C ASP A 125 -10.08 10.38 4.69
N ASN A 126 -9.70 11.46 5.39
CA ASN A 126 -10.55 12.62 5.64
C ASN A 126 -10.48 13.74 4.59
N HIS A 127 -9.56 13.66 3.62
CA HIS A 127 -9.35 14.73 2.65
C HIS A 127 -9.54 14.27 1.20
N SER A 128 -10.77 14.43 0.69
CA SER A 128 -11.17 14.04 -0.68
C SER A 128 -10.30 14.61 -1.78
N ASP A 129 -9.68 15.76 -1.53
CA ASP A 129 -8.95 16.54 -2.52
C ASP A 129 -7.43 16.40 -2.37
N CYS A 130 -6.98 15.58 -1.42
CA CYS A 130 -5.56 15.41 -1.14
C CYS A 130 -4.90 14.52 -2.20
N LYS A 131 -4.11 15.13 -3.08
CA LYS A 131 -3.25 14.38 -4.00
C LYS A 131 -1.98 13.92 -3.27
N LEU A 132 -2.14 13.05 -2.26
CA LEU A 132 -1.02 12.48 -1.51
C LEU A 132 0.03 11.73 -2.37
N PHE A 133 -0.34 11.40 -3.61
CA PHE A 133 0.56 10.80 -4.59
C PHE A 133 1.23 11.79 -5.54
N SER A 134 0.78 13.06 -5.59
CA SER A 134 1.55 14.13 -6.21
C SER A 134 2.74 14.57 -5.37
N LEU A 135 2.84 14.10 -4.12
CA LEU A 135 3.95 14.43 -3.23
C LEU A 135 5.28 13.92 -3.76
N SER A 136 6.33 14.71 -3.55
CA SER A 136 7.70 14.33 -3.85
C SER A 136 8.22 13.30 -2.83
N MET A 137 7.74 12.06 -2.94
CA MET A 137 8.21 10.92 -2.15
C MET A 137 9.42 10.21 -2.79
N GLU A 138 10.03 10.82 -3.80
CA GLU A 138 11.06 10.15 -4.63
C GLU A 138 12.29 9.72 -3.81
N HIS A 139 12.66 10.54 -2.85
CA HIS A 139 13.76 10.25 -1.93
C HIS A 139 13.43 9.14 -0.91
N LEU A 140 12.14 8.79 -0.71
CA LEU A 140 11.73 7.67 0.14
C LEU A 140 11.75 6.33 -0.61
N PHE A 141 11.71 6.34 -1.95
CA PHE A 141 11.70 5.09 -2.73
C PHE A 141 12.91 4.19 -2.47
N PRO A 142 14.15 4.68 -2.30
CA PRO A 142 15.27 3.84 -1.87
C PRO A 142 14.99 3.13 -0.53
N THR A 143 14.45 3.84 0.46
CA THR A 143 14.07 3.24 1.77
C THR A 143 12.95 2.22 1.60
N LEU A 144 11.88 2.55 0.89
CA LEU A 144 10.77 1.62 0.68
C LEU A 144 11.22 0.37 -0.08
N ARG A 145 12.14 0.51 -1.05
CA ARG A 145 12.81 -0.62 -1.71
C ARG A 145 13.65 -1.44 -0.75
N ALA A 146 14.41 -0.79 0.13
CA ALA A 146 15.17 -1.48 1.16
C ALA A 146 14.23 -2.31 2.08
N ILE A 147 13.08 -1.75 2.49
CA ILE A 147 12.05 -2.47 3.25
C ILE A 147 11.57 -3.70 2.50
N MET A 148 11.18 -3.53 1.24
CA MET A 148 10.70 -4.62 0.39
C MET A 148 11.75 -5.70 0.17
N ALA A 149 13.04 -5.34 0.11
CA ALA A 149 14.15 -6.26 -0.13
C ALA A 149 14.62 -6.97 1.15
N SER A 150 14.60 -6.29 2.31
CA SER A 150 15.11 -6.83 3.58
C SER A 150 14.14 -7.81 4.24
N CYS A 151 12.86 -7.70 3.91
CA CYS A 151 11.81 -8.39 4.63
C CYS A 151 11.37 -9.67 3.90
N GLY A 152 11.02 -10.70 4.68
CA GLY A 152 10.47 -11.95 4.15
C GLY A 152 9.19 -11.64 3.38
N ASP A 153 8.10 -11.32 4.07
CA ASP A 153 6.89 -10.86 3.41
C ASP A 153 6.78 -9.35 3.55
N THR A 154 6.46 -8.63 2.48
CA THR A 154 6.15 -7.20 2.54
C THR A 154 4.80 -6.98 1.91
N GLU A 155 3.92 -6.26 2.60
CA GLU A 155 2.62 -5.87 2.09
C GLU A 155 2.65 -4.37 1.79
N VAL A 156 2.60 -4.03 0.51
CA VAL A 156 2.45 -2.68 0.00
C VAL A 156 0.98 -2.48 -0.35
N THR A 157 0.24 -1.74 0.45
CA THR A 157 -1.12 -1.36 0.11
C THR A 157 -1.15 0.09 -0.37
N LEU A 158 -1.56 0.27 -1.62
CA LEU A 158 -1.81 1.57 -2.23
C LEU A 158 -3.31 1.79 -2.28
N HIS A 159 -3.78 2.68 -1.42
CA HIS A 159 -5.15 3.14 -1.38
C HIS A 159 -5.28 4.46 -2.14
N LYS A 160 -6.50 4.80 -2.57
CA LYS A 160 -6.87 6.16 -3.02
C LYS A 160 -6.38 7.23 -2.05
N LEU A 161 -6.33 6.87 -0.78
CA LEU A 161 -6.13 7.76 0.35
C LEU A 161 -4.68 7.68 0.87
N GLY A 162 -3.83 6.77 0.37
CA GLY A 162 -2.43 6.72 0.80
C GLY A 162 -1.66 5.44 0.47
N LEU A 163 -0.46 5.32 1.05
CA LEU A 163 0.49 4.25 0.86
C LEU A 163 0.82 3.60 2.21
N THR A 164 0.57 2.30 2.34
CA THR A 164 1.00 1.49 3.47
C THR A 164 2.04 0.48 3.00
N VAL A 165 3.18 0.38 3.68
CA VAL A 165 4.22 -0.63 3.47
C VAL A 165 4.53 -1.29 4.80
N THR A 166 4.06 -2.51 4.98
CA THR A 166 4.26 -3.30 6.19
C THR A 166 5.12 -4.52 5.90
N SER A 167 6.20 -4.66 6.65
CA SER A 167 6.97 -5.90 6.68
C SER A 167 6.33 -6.91 7.64
N CYS A 168 6.19 -8.15 7.19
CA CYS A 168 5.79 -9.31 7.98
C CYS A 168 6.95 -10.32 8.06
N LYS A 169 7.30 -10.76 9.27
CA LYS A 169 8.25 -11.86 9.49
C LYS A 169 7.59 -13.21 9.14
N ARG A 170 7.53 -13.55 7.87
CA ARG A 170 7.09 -14.86 7.38
C ARG A 170 8.21 -15.53 6.57
N ARG A 171 8.10 -16.85 6.40
CA ARG A 171 9.17 -17.69 5.81
C ARG A 171 9.26 -17.62 4.28
N LYS A 172 8.25 -17.09 3.59
CA LYS A 172 8.29 -16.93 2.14
C LYS A 172 8.67 -15.49 1.80
N ARG A 173 9.10 -15.26 0.56
CA ARG A 173 9.32 -13.92 0.02
C ARG A 173 8.16 -13.52 -0.85
N ILE A 174 7.12 -12.95 -0.23
CA ILE A 174 5.92 -12.51 -0.93
C ILE A 174 5.78 -11.00 -0.77
N LEU A 175 5.89 -10.28 -1.89
CA LEU A 175 5.45 -8.89 -1.96
C LEU A 175 3.97 -8.88 -2.33
N ILE A 176 3.11 -8.47 -1.39
CA ILE A 176 1.67 -8.28 -1.62
C ILE A 176 1.45 -6.83 -2.01
N ILE A 177 1.10 -6.55 -3.26
CA ILE A 177 0.64 -5.21 -3.64
C ILE A 177 -0.88 -5.19 -3.61
N LYS A 178 -1.49 -4.46 -2.68
CA LYS A 178 -2.93 -4.23 -2.62
C LYS A 178 -3.27 -2.89 -3.24
N LEU A 179 -4.18 -2.86 -4.20
CA LEU A 179 -4.58 -1.62 -4.88
C LEU A 179 -6.06 -1.38 -4.69
N SER A 180 -6.42 -0.25 -4.07
CA SER A 180 -7.81 0.17 -3.93
C SER A 180 -7.99 1.61 -4.41
N THR A 181 -8.45 1.81 -5.64
CA THR A 181 -8.63 3.14 -6.26
C THR A 181 -9.93 3.84 -5.88
N GLY A 182 -10.97 3.16 -5.39
CA GLY A 182 -12.31 3.75 -5.23
C GLY A 182 -12.77 4.51 -6.48
N ALA A 183 -13.62 5.52 -6.31
CA ALA A 183 -13.90 6.54 -7.33
C ALA A 183 -12.72 7.53 -7.41
N ALA A 184 -11.62 7.12 -8.04
CA ALA A 184 -10.46 7.97 -8.29
C ALA A 184 -10.66 8.83 -9.55
N PRO A 185 -10.09 10.05 -9.60
CA PRO A 185 -10.07 10.86 -10.82
C PRO A 185 -9.20 10.21 -11.92
N PRO A 186 -9.41 10.53 -13.21
CA PRO A 186 -8.73 9.87 -14.33
C PRO A 186 -7.19 10.01 -14.31
N ASP A 187 -6.68 11.14 -13.81
CA ASP A 187 -5.25 11.43 -13.72
C ASP A 187 -4.52 10.59 -12.66
N TRP A 188 -5.25 10.06 -11.68
CA TRP A 188 -4.74 9.25 -10.59
C TRP A 188 -3.89 8.07 -11.07
N GLN A 189 -4.31 7.43 -12.16
CA GLN A 189 -3.76 6.17 -12.62
C GLN A 189 -2.37 6.32 -13.20
N THR A 190 -2.16 7.36 -14.01
CA THR A 190 -0.85 7.69 -14.56
C THR A 190 0.15 7.95 -13.43
N VAL A 191 -0.25 8.76 -12.44
CA VAL A 191 0.57 9.06 -11.27
C VAL A 191 0.86 7.79 -10.47
N MET A 192 -0.16 6.99 -10.15
CA MET A 192 0.01 5.75 -9.40
C MET A 192 0.95 4.78 -10.10
N SER A 193 0.83 4.66 -11.42
CA SER A 193 1.65 3.74 -12.19
C SER A 193 3.11 4.19 -12.27
N GLU A 194 3.35 5.48 -12.43
CA GLU A 194 4.69 6.05 -12.37
C GLU A 194 5.31 5.87 -10.98
N ARG A 195 4.54 6.14 -9.92
CA ARG A 195 5.00 5.97 -8.54
C ARG A 195 5.29 4.51 -8.21
N LEU A 196 4.46 3.59 -8.68
CA LEU A 196 4.73 2.15 -8.58
C LEU A 196 5.97 1.73 -9.36
N ARG A 197 6.16 2.25 -10.57
CA ARG A 197 7.38 2.01 -11.35
C ARG A 197 8.61 2.49 -10.58
N ASN A 198 8.55 3.68 -9.99
CA ASN A 198 9.66 4.24 -9.22
C ASN A 198 9.88 3.48 -7.90
N LEU A 199 8.80 3.04 -7.25
CA LEU A 199 8.84 2.22 -6.04
C LEU A 199 9.44 0.84 -6.31
N LEU A 200 9.03 0.17 -7.38
CA LEU A 200 9.57 -1.13 -7.78
C LEU A 200 10.97 -1.01 -8.38
N GLY A 201 11.32 0.17 -8.88
CA GLY A 201 12.59 0.45 -9.55
C GLY A 201 12.80 -0.42 -10.79
N SER A 202 14.03 -0.38 -11.33
CA SER A 202 14.53 -1.37 -12.31
C SER A 202 15.11 -2.61 -11.63
N THR A 203 14.93 -2.75 -10.31
CA THR A 203 15.68 -3.69 -9.49
C THR A 203 15.46 -5.13 -9.89
N THR A 204 16.56 -5.80 -10.25
CA THR A 204 16.62 -7.22 -10.59
C THR A 204 16.44 -8.07 -9.33
N ALA A 205 15.54 -9.05 -9.42
CA ALA A 205 15.28 -10.12 -8.43
C ALA A 205 14.36 -9.78 -7.24
N ILE A 206 13.11 -9.40 -7.52
CA ILE A 206 12.00 -9.75 -6.62
C ILE A 206 11.49 -11.14 -7.05
N PRO A 207 11.73 -12.21 -6.27
CA PRO A 207 11.55 -13.58 -6.78
C PRO A 207 10.09 -13.99 -7.01
N ALA A 208 9.12 -13.37 -6.33
CA ALA A 208 7.68 -13.58 -6.57
C ALA A 208 6.84 -12.41 -6.02
N LEU A 209 5.93 -11.89 -6.85
CA LEU A 209 4.93 -10.88 -6.49
C LEU A 209 3.55 -11.52 -6.41
N HIS A 210 2.86 -11.28 -5.31
CA HIS A 210 1.42 -11.51 -5.18
C HIS A 210 0.72 -10.16 -5.38
N LEU A 211 -0.03 -10.01 -6.47
CA LEU A 211 -0.74 -8.77 -6.76
C LEU A 211 -2.21 -8.94 -6.39
N GLN A 212 -2.69 -8.18 -5.41
CA GLN A 212 -4.10 -8.11 -5.06
C GLN A 212 -4.66 -6.76 -5.55
N ILE A 213 -5.60 -6.81 -6.49
CA ILE A 213 -6.22 -5.61 -7.05
C ILE A 213 -7.70 -5.64 -6.67
N SER A 214 -8.16 -4.68 -5.89
CA SER A 214 -9.57 -4.60 -5.48
C SER A 214 -10.40 -3.61 -6.32
N THR A 215 -9.82 -3.01 -7.37
CA THR A 215 -10.46 -1.91 -8.12
C THR A 215 -10.04 -1.82 -9.58
N ASN A 216 -10.75 -0.98 -10.37
CA ASN A 216 -10.64 -0.79 -11.83
C ASN A 216 -9.29 -1.18 -12.46
N ILE A 217 -9.18 -2.44 -12.86
CA ILE A 217 -7.93 -3.09 -13.25
C ILE A 217 -7.60 -2.84 -14.73
N GLU A 218 -8.60 -2.56 -15.57
CA GLU A 218 -8.42 -2.43 -17.04
C GLU A 218 -7.40 -1.37 -17.43
N GLU A 219 -7.39 -0.26 -16.70
CA GLU A 219 -6.50 0.87 -16.97
C GLU A 219 -5.14 0.70 -16.29
N PHE A 220 -5.06 -0.17 -15.27
CA PHE A 220 -3.87 -0.36 -14.46
C PHE A 220 -2.93 -1.46 -14.99
N LEU A 221 -3.49 -2.56 -15.50
CA LEU A 221 -2.70 -3.66 -16.05
C LEU A 221 -1.80 -3.26 -17.23
N PRO A 222 -2.21 -2.40 -18.18
CA PRO A 222 -1.31 -1.90 -19.23
C PRO A 222 -0.07 -1.22 -18.68
N THR A 223 -0.15 -0.59 -17.51
CA THR A 223 0.98 0.13 -16.92
C THR A 223 1.86 -0.75 -16.03
N VAL A 224 1.31 -1.82 -15.46
CA VAL A 224 2.09 -2.82 -14.71
C VAL A 224 2.68 -3.90 -15.60
N SER A 225 2.04 -4.25 -16.71
CA SER A 225 2.52 -5.29 -17.63
C SER A 225 3.98 -5.08 -18.09
N PRO A 226 4.43 -3.85 -18.43
CA PRO A 226 5.83 -3.60 -18.76
C PRO A 226 6.79 -3.86 -17.59
N LEU A 227 6.34 -3.66 -16.35
CA LEU A 227 7.14 -3.90 -15.13
C LEU A 227 7.34 -5.40 -14.87
N VAL A 228 6.42 -6.24 -15.33
CA VAL A 228 6.39 -7.69 -15.08
C VAL A 228 7.31 -8.49 -16.03
N GLY A 229 7.93 -7.84 -17.02
CA GLY A 229 8.75 -8.52 -18.03
C GLY A 229 10.24 -8.68 -17.67
N SER A 230 10.81 -7.83 -16.81
CA SER A 230 12.26 -7.74 -16.63
C SER A 230 12.77 -8.13 -15.23
N SER A 231 11.94 -8.05 -14.20
CA SER A 231 12.42 -8.15 -12.82
C SER A 231 11.47 -8.81 -11.81
N CYS A 232 10.20 -8.99 -12.19
CA CYS A 232 9.13 -9.33 -11.26
C CYS A 232 8.13 -10.31 -11.88
N THR A 233 7.86 -11.43 -11.21
CA THR A 233 6.86 -12.42 -11.66
C THR A 233 5.58 -12.29 -10.85
N ILE A 234 4.45 -12.04 -11.52
CA ILE A 234 3.13 -12.11 -10.85
C ILE A 234 2.67 -13.56 -10.88
N GLU A 235 2.76 -14.26 -9.75
CA GLU A 235 2.33 -15.66 -9.65
C GLU A 235 0.87 -15.78 -9.21
N GLU A 236 0.38 -14.83 -8.43
CA GLU A 236 -1.00 -14.80 -7.93
C GLU A 236 -1.63 -13.43 -8.17
N LEU A 237 -2.83 -13.46 -8.75
CA LEU A 237 -3.67 -12.28 -8.97
C LEU A 237 -4.99 -12.48 -8.20
N ILE A 238 -5.27 -11.59 -7.26
CA ILE A 238 -6.54 -11.57 -6.53
C ILE A 238 -7.34 -10.37 -7.04
N LEU A 239 -8.49 -10.64 -7.66
CA LEU A 239 -9.42 -9.65 -8.17
C LEU A 239 -10.59 -9.58 -7.19
N THR A 240 -10.70 -8.49 -6.44
CA THR A 240 -11.79 -8.27 -5.50
C THR A 240 -12.74 -7.23 -6.07
N GLN A 241 -14.04 -7.51 -6.08
CA GLN A 241 -15.07 -6.50 -6.31
C GLN A 241 -15.46 -5.87 -4.96
N GLU A 242 -15.32 -4.55 -4.85
CA GLU A 242 -15.86 -3.78 -3.73
C GLU A 242 -17.15 -3.06 -4.16
N GLY A 243 -18.30 -3.51 -3.63
CA GLY A 243 -19.59 -2.82 -3.78
C GLY A 243 -20.50 -3.32 -4.92
N PRO A 244 -21.79 -2.92 -4.90
CA PRO A 244 -22.83 -3.41 -5.81
C PRO A 244 -22.85 -2.71 -7.19
N ASP A 245 -21.81 -1.95 -7.54
CA ASP A 245 -21.80 -1.16 -8.77
C ASP A 245 -21.80 -2.09 -10.02
N PRO A 246 -22.84 -2.03 -10.87
CA PRO A 246 -22.96 -2.89 -12.05
C PRO A 246 -21.83 -2.67 -13.06
N THR A 247 -21.18 -1.50 -13.08
CA THR A 247 -20.04 -1.24 -13.97
C THR A 247 -18.81 -2.08 -13.64
N ILE A 248 -18.76 -2.69 -12.45
CA ILE A 248 -17.64 -3.53 -12.06
C ILE A 248 -17.64 -4.87 -12.81
N SER A 249 -18.82 -5.38 -13.20
CA SER A 249 -18.90 -6.59 -14.02
C SER A 249 -18.23 -6.37 -15.39
N ASP A 250 -18.49 -5.24 -16.03
CA ASP A 250 -17.87 -4.87 -17.30
C ASP A 250 -16.35 -4.74 -17.15
N LYS A 251 -15.90 -4.06 -16.08
CA LYS A 251 -14.47 -3.88 -15.77
C LYS A 251 -13.74 -5.18 -15.54
N LEU A 252 -14.31 -6.11 -14.77
CA LEU A 252 -13.71 -7.42 -14.58
C LEU A 252 -13.74 -8.23 -15.89
N GLY A 253 -14.78 -8.04 -16.72
CA GLY A 253 -14.86 -8.56 -18.07
C GLY A 253 -13.69 -8.14 -18.95
N GLY A 254 -13.34 -6.86 -19.02
CA GLY A 254 -12.21 -6.42 -19.85
C GLY A 254 -10.85 -6.79 -19.27
N VAL A 255 -10.73 -7.03 -17.96
CA VAL A 255 -9.51 -7.62 -17.36
C VAL A 255 -9.33 -9.05 -17.80
N LEU A 256 -10.39 -9.85 -17.76
CA LEU A 256 -10.36 -11.22 -18.23
C LEU A 256 -10.09 -11.25 -19.75
N ALA A 257 -10.70 -10.33 -20.51
CA ALA A 257 -10.42 -10.17 -21.93
C ALA A 257 -8.95 -9.78 -22.18
N LEU A 258 -8.38 -8.90 -21.36
CA LEU A 258 -6.97 -8.54 -21.39
C LEU A 258 -6.09 -9.76 -21.13
N LEU A 259 -6.38 -10.54 -20.08
CA LEU A 259 -5.65 -11.76 -19.74
C LEU A 259 -5.83 -12.91 -20.76
N SER A 260 -6.80 -12.77 -21.68
CA SER A 260 -7.16 -13.79 -22.66
C SER A 260 -6.38 -13.74 -23.97
N LYS A 261 -5.63 -12.67 -24.25
CA LYS A 261 -4.93 -12.51 -25.53
C LYS A 261 -3.51 -12.00 -25.33
N PRO A 262 -2.53 -12.48 -26.13
CA PRO A 262 -1.22 -11.87 -26.15
C PRO A 262 -1.30 -10.47 -26.77
N ARG A 263 -0.34 -9.61 -26.43
CA ARG A 263 -0.21 -8.24 -26.91
C ARG A 263 1.16 -8.01 -27.50
N GLU A 264 1.22 -7.19 -28.53
CA GLU A 264 2.48 -6.74 -29.10
C GLU A 264 3.02 -5.59 -28.25
N VAL A 265 4.21 -5.78 -27.67
CA VAL A 265 4.93 -4.77 -26.90
C VAL A 265 6.33 -4.69 -27.50
N ASP A 266 6.68 -3.52 -28.05
CA ASP A 266 7.95 -3.28 -28.73
C ASP A 266 8.25 -4.31 -29.85
N GLY A 267 7.23 -4.65 -30.64
CA GLY A 267 7.34 -5.64 -31.72
C GLY A 267 7.40 -7.11 -31.25
N VAL A 268 7.30 -7.36 -29.94
CA VAL A 268 7.31 -8.72 -29.38
C VAL A 268 5.92 -9.06 -28.83
N THR A 269 5.33 -10.14 -29.35
CA THR A 269 4.06 -10.67 -28.85
C THR A 269 4.27 -11.34 -27.50
N ARG A 270 3.72 -10.76 -26.43
CA ARG A 270 3.84 -11.25 -25.05
C ARG A 270 2.48 -11.43 -24.40
N TRP A 271 2.37 -12.43 -23.53
CA TRP A 271 1.18 -12.59 -22.70
C TRP A 271 1.20 -11.60 -21.53
N PRO A 272 0.06 -10.95 -21.23
CA PRO A 272 -0.06 -10.20 -19.99
C PRO A 272 0.02 -11.16 -18.81
N LEU A 273 0.97 -10.90 -17.90
CA LEU A 273 1.28 -11.74 -16.74
C LEU A 273 1.62 -13.19 -17.16
N PRO A 274 2.74 -13.40 -17.86
CA PRO A 274 3.09 -14.72 -18.41
C PRO A 274 3.32 -15.76 -17.31
N ASN A 275 3.66 -15.33 -16.08
CA ASN A 275 3.92 -16.23 -14.94
C ASN A 275 2.72 -16.44 -14.02
N LEU A 276 1.53 -15.97 -14.40
CA LEU A 276 0.34 -16.09 -13.55
C LEU A 276 -0.07 -17.56 -13.37
N ARG A 277 0.00 -18.05 -12.13
CA ARG A 277 -0.34 -19.43 -11.73
C ARG A 277 -1.62 -19.53 -10.93
N SER A 278 -1.95 -18.51 -10.15
CA SER A 278 -3.13 -18.47 -9.28
C SER A 278 -3.98 -17.26 -9.63
N LEU A 279 -5.25 -17.48 -9.98
CA LEU A 279 -6.22 -16.41 -10.16
C LEU A 279 -7.35 -16.60 -9.14
N ILE A 280 -7.54 -15.63 -8.27
CA ILE A 280 -8.63 -15.62 -7.29
C ILE A 280 -9.57 -14.49 -7.66
N ILE A 281 -10.83 -14.80 -7.94
CA ILE A 281 -11.87 -13.82 -8.25
C ILE A 281 -12.84 -13.81 -7.06
N GLN A 282 -12.82 -12.73 -6.29
CA GLN A 282 -13.74 -12.46 -5.19
C GLN A 282 -14.85 -11.56 -5.70
N HIS A 283 -16.06 -12.11 -5.84
CA HIS A 283 -17.17 -11.40 -6.46
C HIS A 283 -18.51 -11.79 -5.81
N ASP A 284 -19.38 -10.82 -5.59
CA ASP A 284 -20.65 -11.06 -4.91
C ASP A 284 -21.75 -11.50 -5.87
N THR A 285 -21.80 -10.93 -7.08
CA THR A 285 -22.84 -11.21 -8.08
C THR A 285 -22.28 -11.92 -9.31
N TRP A 286 -22.40 -13.25 -9.40
CA TRP A 286 -21.80 -14.05 -10.48
C TRP A 286 -21.82 -13.37 -11.87
N MET A 287 -20.63 -13.11 -12.43
CA MET A 287 -20.45 -12.47 -13.74
C MET A 287 -20.92 -13.33 -14.91
N GLU A 288 -21.07 -12.70 -16.07
CA GLU A 288 -21.09 -13.41 -17.36
C GLU A 288 -19.91 -14.39 -17.43
N LYS A 289 -20.20 -15.66 -17.75
CA LYS A 289 -19.22 -16.75 -17.72
C LYS A 289 -18.24 -16.69 -18.89
N GLU A 290 -18.62 -15.95 -19.94
CA GLU A 290 -17.98 -15.95 -21.25
C GLU A 290 -16.57 -15.33 -21.23
N PRO A 291 -16.31 -14.17 -20.58
CA PRO A 291 -14.94 -13.61 -20.51
C PRO A 291 -13.97 -14.53 -19.78
N LEU A 292 -14.41 -15.13 -18.66
CA LEU A 292 -13.59 -16.07 -17.90
C LEU A 292 -13.32 -17.34 -18.71
N PHE A 293 -14.33 -17.85 -19.40
CA PHE A 293 -14.20 -19.01 -20.26
C PHE A 293 -13.23 -18.75 -21.41
N ASN A 294 -13.36 -17.61 -22.08
CA ASN A 294 -12.46 -17.20 -23.16
C ASN A 294 -11.03 -17.02 -22.67
N MET A 295 -10.83 -16.43 -21.47
CA MET A 295 -9.52 -16.30 -20.85
C MET A 295 -8.87 -17.67 -20.59
N VAL A 296 -9.61 -18.62 -20.00
CA VAL A 296 -9.11 -19.98 -19.78
C VAL A 296 -8.84 -20.68 -21.12
N ARG A 297 -9.80 -20.67 -22.05
CA ARG A 297 -9.66 -21.35 -23.34
C ARG A 297 -8.44 -20.86 -24.09
N ASN A 298 -8.25 -19.54 -24.17
CA ASN A 298 -7.15 -18.97 -24.93
C ASN A 298 -5.79 -19.23 -24.28
N ARG A 299 -5.67 -19.18 -22.94
CA ARG A 299 -4.42 -19.51 -22.24
C ARG A 299 -4.02 -20.99 -22.33
N TYR A 300 -4.98 -21.86 -22.62
CA TYR A 300 -4.78 -23.32 -22.70
C TYR A 300 -4.80 -23.86 -24.14
N ALA A 301 -5.07 -23.00 -25.13
CA ALA A 301 -5.05 -23.36 -26.53
C ALA A 301 -3.65 -23.77 -26.98
N ASP A 302 -3.57 -24.63 -27.98
CA ASP A 302 -2.31 -24.91 -28.65
C ASP A 302 -1.84 -23.64 -29.37
N HIS A 303 -0.66 -23.16 -28.97
CA HIS A 303 -0.05 -21.97 -29.56
C HIS A 303 0.89 -22.35 -30.70
N GLU A 304 0.89 -21.53 -31.76
CA GLU A 304 1.79 -21.68 -32.89
C GLU A 304 3.27 -21.65 -32.44
N PRO A 305 4.16 -22.38 -33.15
CA PRO A 305 5.59 -22.35 -32.88
C PRO A 305 6.14 -20.92 -33.00
N GLY A 306 6.81 -20.43 -31.95
CA GLY A 306 7.47 -19.11 -31.95
C GLY A 306 6.84 -18.06 -31.03
N HIS A 307 5.63 -18.29 -30.51
CA HIS A 307 5.05 -17.43 -29.47
C HIS A 307 5.44 -17.88 -28.06
N GLU A 308 5.75 -16.92 -27.18
CA GLU A 308 5.87 -17.19 -25.75
C GLU A 308 4.57 -17.81 -25.24
N ARG A 309 4.66 -18.98 -24.60
CA ARG A 309 3.50 -19.64 -24.00
C ARG A 309 3.27 -19.07 -22.60
N PRO A 310 2.05 -18.66 -22.24
CA PRO A 310 1.75 -18.26 -20.88
C PRO A 310 1.87 -19.47 -19.97
N ALA A 311 2.25 -19.26 -18.72
CA ALA A 311 2.12 -20.26 -17.69
C ALA A 311 0.66 -20.70 -17.59
N LYS A 312 0.46 -22.02 -17.53
CA LYS A 312 -0.86 -22.60 -17.25
C LYS A 312 -1.28 -22.21 -15.84
N LEU A 313 -2.53 -21.76 -15.71
CA LEU A 313 -3.12 -21.45 -14.40
C LEU A 313 -3.22 -22.73 -13.56
N GLN A 314 -2.37 -22.86 -12.53
CA GLN A 314 -2.39 -24.01 -11.62
C GLN A 314 -3.57 -23.96 -10.64
N SER A 315 -4.09 -22.77 -10.36
CA SER A 315 -5.19 -22.55 -9.43
C SER A 315 -6.12 -21.46 -9.98
N LEU A 316 -7.41 -21.78 -10.10
CA LEU A 316 -8.48 -20.81 -10.34
C LEU A 316 -9.49 -20.94 -9.21
N ARG A 317 -9.64 -19.88 -8.42
CA ARG A 317 -10.62 -19.82 -7.33
C ARG A 317 -11.61 -18.73 -7.62
N ILE A 318 -12.89 -19.05 -7.49
CA ILE A 318 -13.94 -18.05 -7.44
C ILE A 318 -14.56 -18.13 -6.06
N GLU A 319 -14.45 -17.03 -5.33
CA GLU A 319 -14.96 -16.89 -3.98
C GLU A 319 -16.18 -15.96 -4.04
N SER A 320 -17.34 -16.44 -3.61
CA SER A 320 -18.50 -15.59 -3.39
C SER A 320 -18.49 -15.07 -1.95
N GLY A 321 -18.67 -13.76 -1.77
CA GLY A 321 -18.87 -13.16 -0.45
C GLY A 321 -20.24 -13.50 0.15
N SER A 322 -21.21 -13.90 -0.69
CA SER A 322 -22.56 -14.26 -0.24
C SER A 322 -22.59 -15.63 0.44
N LYS A 323 -22.92 -15.64 1.74
CA LYS A 323 -23.27 -16.86 2.47
C LYS A 323 -24.62 -17.38 1.99
N GLY A 324 -24.69 -18.13 0.89
CA GLY A 324 -25.92 -18.83 0.54
C GLY A 324 -26.15 -19.22 -0.92
N SER A 325 -25.31 -18.79 -1.86
CA SER A 325 -25.49 -19.08 -3.28
C SER A 325 -24.45 -20.10 -3.76
N ASP A 326 -24.68 -21.38 -3.49
CA ASP A 326 -23.85 -22.47 -4.03
C ASP A 326 -24.32 -22.83 -5.46
N LYS A 327 -24.28 -21.84 -6.37
CA LYS A 327 -24.55 -22.07 -7.79
C LYS A 327 -23.25 -22.54 -8.42
N GLY A 328 -23.09 -23.87 -8.53
CA GLY A 328 -21.89 -24.50 -9.08
C GLY A 328 -21.49 -23.97 -10.47
N PHE A 329 -20.21 -24.12 -10.80
CA PHE A 329 -19.66 -23.81 -12.14
C PHE A 329 -20.35 -24.59 -13.26
N PRO A 330 -20.34 -24.07 -14.50
CA PRO A 330 -20.66 -24.87 -15.68
C PRO A 330 -19.77 -26.12 -15.73
N PRO A 331 -20.32 -27.30 -16.04
CA PRO A 331 -19.56 -28.54 -16.20
C PRO A 331 -18.33 -28.40 -17.13
N MET A 332 -18.44 -27.52 -18.14
CA MET A 332 -17.41 -27.25 -19.14
C MET A 332 -16.11 -26.65 -18.59
N MET A 333 -16.13 -25.88 -17.49
CA MET A 333 -14.87 -25.37 -16.91
C MET A 333 -14.09 -26.47 -16.19
N ARG A 334 -14.80 -27.46 -15.62
CA ARG A 334 -14.15 -28.61 -14.97
C ARG A 334 -13.47 -29.53 -15.97
N SER A 335 -13.96 -29.62 -17.20
CA SER A 335 -13.32 -30.44 -18.25
C SER A 335 -12.04 -29.80 -18.79
N ILE A 336 -11.98 -28.46 -18.90
CA ILE A 336 -10.79 -27.75 -19.42
C ILE A 336 -9.67 -27.66 -18.38
N LEU A 337 -10.00 -27.27 -17.14
CA LEU A 337 -9.01 -27.04 -16.08
C LEU A 337 -8.66 -28.31 -15.29
N GLY A 338 -9.51 -29.34 -15.37
CA GLY A 338 -9.43 -30.52 -14.53
C GLY A 338 -9.91 -30.29 -13.09
N PRO A 339 -10.26 -31.36 -12.34
CA PRO A 339 -10.91 -31.27 -11.04
C PRO A 339 -10.02 -30.70 -9.92
N ARG A 340 -8.69 -30.61 -10.12
CA ARG A 340 -7.74 -30.11 -9.11
C ARG A 340 -7.52 -28.60 -9.14
N VAL A 341 -7.84 -27.95 -10.25
CA VAL A 341 -7.51 -26.53 -10.50
C VAL A 341 -8.62 -25.59 -10.05
N VAL A 342 -9.89 -26.02 -10.10
CA VAL A 342 -11.05 -25.20 -9.72
C VAL A 342 -11.50 -25.55 -8.30
N LYS A 343 -11.42 -24.59 -7.38
CA LYS A 343 -11.98 -24.72 -6.02
C LYS A 343 -13.06 -23.69 -5.79
N TYR A 344 -14.18 -24.14 -5.22
CA TYR A 344 -15.23 -23.28 -4.68
C TYR A 344 -15.11 -23.29 -3.15
N GLY A 345 -15.19 -22.11 -2.55
CA GLY A 345 -15.16 -21.99 -1.10
C GLY A 345 -15.98 -20.78 -0.67
N SER A 346 -16.89 -20.99 0.26
CA SER A 346 -17.45 -19.88 1.03
C SER A 346 -16.36 -19.41 2.01
N ARG A 347 -16.03 -18.12 1.95
CA ARG A 347 -15.08 -17.55 2.91
C ARG A 347 -15.74 -17.60 4.29
N LYS A 348 -15.22 -18.42 5.21
CA LYS A 348 -15.51 -18.19 6.64
C LYS A 348 -14.84 -16.85 6.98
N PRO A 349 -15.55 -15.85 7.52
CA PRO A 349 -14.91 -14.60 7.93
C PRO A 349 -13.83 -14.95 8.95
N THR A 350 -12.56 -14.84 8.55
CA THR A 350 -11.44 -14.82 9.48
C THR A 350 -11.39 -13.44 10.08
N THR A 351 -12.26 -13.16 11.04
CA THR A 351 -12.01 -12.13 12.04
C THR A 351 -10.88 -12.67 12.90
N ARG A 352 -9.63 -12.40 12.51
CA ARG A 352 -8.52 -12.51 13.44
C ARG A 352 -8.59 -11.24 14.27
N TYR A 353 -9.11 -11.38 15.49
CA TYR A 353 -8.83 -10.40 16.53
C TYR A 353 -7.29 -10.33 16.63
N TYR A 354 -6.73 -9.21 16.19
CA TYR A 354 -5.41 -8.82 16.63
C TYR A 354 -5.62 -8.36 18.06
N GLU A 355 -5.25 -9.20 19.01
CA GLU A 355 -4.88 -8.71 20.34
C GLU A 355 -3.57 -7.95 20.10
N ASP A 356 -3.63 -6.62 20.25
CA ASP A 356 -2.48 -5.72 20.26
C ASP A 356 -1.54 -6.05 21.43
#